data_AF-R1AVM5-F1
#
_entry.id   AF-R1AVM5-F1
#
_cell.length_a   1.000
_cell.length_b   1.000
_cell.length_c   1.000
_cell.angle_alpha   90.00
_cell.angle_beta   90.00
_cell.angle_gamma   90.00
#
_symmetry.space_group_name_H-M   'P 1'
#
loop_
_entity.id
_entity.type
_entity.pdbx_description
1 polymer ?
#
loop_
_entity_poly.entity_id
_entity_poly.type
_entity_poly.pdbx_seq_one_letter_code
_entity_poly.pdbx_strand_id
1 'polypeptide(L)'
;MKLNNKLILTCLVVILVLTVVVFKYLNDNKGKKIFDLPIHSIQLQKGIEGKLITIKEDNQINSFIKNLKVDKWKLIKNWEYKSFPEIYIFVHQNGKRYDIGFYLVDKNVYCSITYKTVNRYYKVPNDVYEEIIKHF
;
A
#
# COMPACT_ATOMS: atom_id res chain seq x y z
N MET A 1 -23.37 -14.17 44.39
CA MET A 1 -23.12 -12.76 44.02
C MET A 1 -24.07 -12.38 42.89
N LYS A 2 -25.02 -11.45 43.10
CA LYS A 2 -25.78 -10.86 41.99
C LYS A 2 -24.84 -9.91 41.26
N LEU A 3 -24.30 -10.36 40.12
CA LEU A 3 -23.49 -9.48 39.29
C LEU A 3 -24.35 -8.28 38.90
N ASN A 4 -23.85 -7.08 39.15
CA ASN A 4 -24.58 -5.86 38.86
C ASN A 4 -24.67 -5.70 37.33
N ASN A 5 -25.88 -5.82 36.76
CA ASN A 5 -26.10 -5.76 35.30
C ASN A 5 -25.51 -4.50 34.67
N LYS A 6 -25.43 -3.39 35.41
CA LYS A 6 -24.77 -2.15 34.96
C LYS A 6 -23.27 -2.35 34.72
N LEU A 7 -22.60 -3.13 35.57
CA LEU A 7 -21.16 -3.37 35.53
C LEU A 7 -20.78 -4.35 34.40
N ILE A 8 -21.65 -5.32 34.10
CA ILE A 8 -21.52 -6.19 32.92
C ILE A 8 -21.61 -5.35 31.64
N LEU A 9 -22.60 -4.46 31.57
CA LEU A 9 -22.85 -3.65 30.38
C LEU A 9 -21.67 -2.72 30.08
N THR A 10 -21.11 -2.05 31.10
CA THR A 10 -19.90 -1.22 30.90
C THR A 10 -18.70 -2.05 30.46
N CYS A 11 -18.48 -3.24 31.04
CA CYS A 11 -17.41 -4.12 30.59
C CYS A 11 -17.55 -4.52 29.11
N LEU A 12 -18.76 -4.88 28.67
CA LEU A 12 -19.03 -5.22 27.27
C LEU A 12 -18.74 -4.06 26.33
N VAL A 13 -19.18 -2.84 26.68
CA VAL A 13 -18.93 -1.63 25.87
C VAL A 13 -17.43 -1.34 25.78
N VAL A 14 -16.70 -1.46 26.89
CA VAL A 14 -15.24 -1.25 26.91
C VAL A 14 -14.51 -2.27 26.04
N ILE A 15 -14.88 -3.56 26.12
CA ILE A 15 -14.32 -4.62 25.27
C ILE A 15 -14.61 -4.32 23.79
N LEU A 16 -15.85 -3.93 23.47
CA LEU A 16 -16.24 -3.59 22.10
C LEU A 16 -15.38 -2.42 21.56
N VAL A 17 -15.25 -1.34 22.32
CA VAL A 17 -14.44 -0.17 21.93
C VAL A 17 -12.97 -0.57 21.75
N LEU A 18 -12.40 -1.34 22.68
CA LEU A 18 -11.03 -1.84 22.57
C LEU A 18 -10.83 -2.70 21.33
N THR A 19 -11.74 -3.64 21.04
CA THR A 19 -11.65 -4.47 19.83
C THR A 19 -11.72 -3.64 18.55
N VAL A 20 -12.57 -2.61 18.48
CA VAL A 20 -12.64 -1.71 17.32
C VAL A 20 -11.34 -0.91 17.15
N VAL A 21 -10.78 -0.39 18.24
CA VAL A 21 -9.51 0.36 18.21
C VAL A 21 -8.35 -0.53 17.79
N VAL A 22 -8.24 -1.73 18.35
CA VAL A 22 -7.21 -2.72 18.01
C VAL A 22 -7.35 -3.16 16.56
N PHE A 23 -8.57 -3.44 16.09
CA PHE A 23 -8.83 -3.81 14.70
C PHE A 23 -8.43 -2.69 13.74
N LYS A 24 -8.76 -1.43 14.07
CA LYS A 24 -8.36 -0.25 13.28
C LYS A 24 -6.85 -0.05 13.26
N TYR A 25 -6.15 -0.28 14.37
CA TYR A 25 -4.70 -0.12 14.47
C TYR A 25 -3.94 -1.23 13.74
N LEU A 26 -4.39 -2.48 13.85
CA LEU A 26 -3.81 -3.62 13.15
C LEU A 26 -4.06 -3.57 11.64
N ASN A 27 -5.17 -2.98 11.22
CA ASN A 27 -5.52 -2.81 9.81
C ASN A 27 -5.06 -1.46 9.25
N ASP A 28 -4.26 -0.67 9.99
CA ASP A 28 -3.87 0.66 9.59
C ASP A 28 -3.02 0.57 8.32
N ASN A 29 -3.62 0.93 7.18
CA ASN A 29 -3.05 0.97 5.83
C ASN A 29 -1.97 2.05 5.67
N LYS A 30 -1.11 2.26 6.68
CA LYS A 30 -0.11 3.34 6.72
C LYS A 30 0.78 3.41 5.49
N GLY A 31 1.06 2.27 4.84
CA GLY A 31 1.86 2.25 3.60
C GLY A 31 1.19 2.95 2.42
N LYS A 32 -0.15 2.92 2.34
CA LYS A 32 -0.90 3.56 1.27
C LYS A 32 -1.08 5.07 1.46
N LYS A 33 -0.94 5.57 2.69
CA LYS A 33 -1.08 6.99 3.02
C LYS A 33 -0.07 7.90 2.30
N ILE A 34 0.96 7.32 1.68
CA ILE A 34 1.92 8.05 0.84
C ILE A 34 1.24 8.73 -0.36
N PHE A 35 0.12 8.18 -0.83
CA PHE A 35 -0.64 8.70 -1.96
C PHE A 35 -1.68 9.76 -1.56
N ASP A 36 -1.90 9.98 -0.25
CA ASP A 36 -2.84 10.98 0.27
C ASP A 36 -2.19 12.38 0.39
N LEU A 37 -0.87 12.46 0.22
CA LEU A 37 -0.07 13.66 0.37
C LEU A 37 0.48 14.13 -1.00
N PRO A 38 0.85 15.40 -1.17
CA PRO A 38 1.38 15.91 -2.44
C PRO A 38 2.66 15.20 -2.90
N ILE A 39 2.66 14.66 -4.11
CA ILE A 39 3.80 13.95 -4.71
C ILE A 39 4.51 14.89 -5.68
N HIS A 40 5.83 15.01 -5.54
CA HIS A 40 6.65 15.91 -6.37
C HIS A 40 7.05 15.25 -7.70
N SER A 41 7.29 13.94 -7.68
CA SER A 41 7.54 13.16 -8.89
C SER A 41 7.34 11.67 -8.64
N ILE A 42 7.05 10.97 -9.73
CA ILE A 42 6.97 9.51 -9.78
C ILE A 42 8.01 9.04 -10.80
N GLN A 43 8.81 8.04 -10.44
CA GLN A 43 9.74 7.40 -11.36
C GLN A 43 9.36 5.94 -11.54
N LEU A 44 9.36 5.46 -12.77
CA LEU A 44 9.05 4.08 -13.13
C LEU A 44 10.31 3.40 -13.68
N GLN A 45 10.53 2.14 -13.30
CA GLN A 45 11.64 1.33 -13.77
C GLN A 45 11.20 -0.12 -14.00
N LYS A 46 11.48 -0.68 -15.18
CA LYS A 46 11.21 -2.09 -15.48
C LYS A 46 12.47 -2.94 -15.23
N GLY A 47 12.45 -3.79 -14.22
CA GLY A 47 13.61 -4.50 -13.72
C GLY A 47 14.66 -3.58 -13.08
N ILE A 48 15.72 -4.16 -12.53
CA ILE A 48 16.78 -3.44 -11.82
C ILE A 48 17.61 -2.55 -12.77
N GLU A 49 17.75 -2.98 -14.02
CA GLU A 49 18.56 -2.30 -15.04
C GLU A 49 17.72 -1.43 -16.00
N GLY A 50 16.41 -1.35 -15.78
CA GLY A 50 15.52 -0.59 -16.65
C GLY A 50 15.84 0.89 -16.67
N LYS A 51 15.55 1.54 -17.81
CA LYS A 51 15.60 3.01 -17.91
C LYS A 51 14.52 3.63 -17.02
N LEU A 52 14.88 4.70 -16.30
CA LEU A 52 13.94 5.46 -15.51
C LEU A 52 13.07 6.36 -16.39
N ILE A 53 11.76 6.23 -16.22
CA ILE A 53 10.76 7.15 -16.78
C ILE A 53 10.28 8.03 -15.64
N THR A 54 10.34 9.35 -15.80
CA THR A 54 9.98 10.30 -14.73
C THR A 54 8.74 11.10 -15.10
N ILE A 55 7.75 11.13 -14.21
CA ILE A 55 6.53 11.91 -14.29
C ILE A 55 6.64 13.03 -13.24
N LYS A 56 6.53 14.30 -13.68
CA LYS A 56 6.62 15.48 -12.80
C LYS A 56 5.40 16.40 -12.85
N GLU A 57 4.56 16.27 -13.88
CA GLU A 57 3.40 17.14 -14.04
C GLU A 57 2.27 16.69 -13.10
N ASP A 58 1.69 17.61 -12.34
CA ASP A 58 0.68 17.32 -11.31
C ASP A 58 -0.54 16.58 -11.86
N ASN A 59 -1.01 16.96 -13.05
CA ASN A 59 -2.14 16.30 -13.72
C ASN A 59 -1.82 14.83 -14.07
N GLN A 60 -0.60 14.57 -14.55
CA GLN A 60 -0.13 13.23 -14.89
C GLN A 60 0.07 12.40 -13.62
N ILE A 61 0.65 12.99 -12.57
CA ILE A 61 0.82 12.35 -11.25
C ILE A 61 -0.54 11.94 -10.69
N ASN A 62 -1.51 12.86 -10.66
CA ASN A 62 -2.85 12.59 -10.14
C ASN A 62 -3.58 11.51 -10.96
N SER A 63 -3.47 11.56 -12.29
CA SER A 63 -4.03 10.54 -13.19
C SER A 63 -3.39 9.17 -12.93
N PHE A 64 -2.06 9.13 -12.80
CA PHE A 64 -1.32 7.92 -12.51
C PHE A 64 -1.75 7.28 -11.18
N ILE A 65 -1.82 8.07 -10.11
CA ILE A 65 -2.25 7.59 -8.78
C ILE A 65 -3.68 7.06 -8.82
N LYS A 66 -4.58 7.72 -9.56
CA LYS A 66 -5.96 7.25 -9.75
C LYS A 66 -6.00 5.88 -10.44
N ASN A 67 -5.15 5.67 -11.44
CA ASN A 67 -5.06 4.39 -12.17
C ASN A 67 -4.50 3.26 -11.30
N LEU A 68 -3.72 3.58 -10.25
CA LEU A 68 -3.23 2.59 -9.30
C LEU A 68 -4.34 1.94 -8.46
N LYS A 69 -5.55 2.54 -8.35
CA LYS A 69 -6.69 1.97 -7.59
C LYS A 69 -6.28 1.51 -6.18
N VAL A 70 -5.51 2.34 -5.49
CA VAL A 70 -4.85 2.05 -4.20
C VAL A 70 -5.84 1.61 -3.11
N ASP A 71 -7.07 2.11 -3.18
CA ASP A 71 -8.20 1.74 -2.33
C ASP A 71 -8.52 0.23 -2.41
N LYS A 72 -8.35 -0.39 -3.57
CA LYS A 72 -8.64 -1.81 -3.83
C LYS A 72 -7.53 -2.77 -3.41
N TRP A 73 -6.34 -2.27 -3.05
CA TRP A 73 -5.23 -3.13 -2.67
C TRP A 73 -5.52 -3.83 -1.34
N LYS A 74 -5.18 -5.11 -1.20
CA LYS A 74 -5.45 -5.88 0.03
C LYS A 74 -4.14 -6.17 0.76
N LEU A 75 -4.03 -5.72 2.01
CA LEU A 75 -2.83 -5.97 2.82
C LEU A 75 -2.58 -7.48 3.00
N ILE A 76 -1.34 -7.89 2.83
CA ILE A 76 -0.87 -9.26 3.04
C ILE A 76 -0.05 -9.29 4.33
N LYS A 77 -0.44 -10.18 5.25
CA LYS A 77 0.24 -10.34 6.54
C LYS A 77 1.49 -11.22 6.43
N ASN A 78 1.41 -12.28 5.63
CA ASN A 78 2.50 -13.24 5.46
C ASN A 78 3.00 -13.16 4.01
N TRP A 79 4.22 -12.68 3.85
CA TRP A 79 4.88 -12.60 2.55
C TRP A 79 5.88 -13.74 2.41
N GLU A 80 5.59 -14.66 1.50
CA GLU A 80 6.35 -15.91 1.34
C GLU A 80 7.20 -15.92 0.06
N TYR A 81 6.99 -14.95 -0.83
CA TYR A 81 7.67 -14.88 -2.13
C TYR A 81 9.01 -14.15 -2.02
N LYS A 82 10.09 -14.77 -2.50
CA LYS A 82 11.46 -14.22 -2.44
C LYS A 82 11.94 -13.65 -3.78
N SER A 83 11.04 -13.42 -4.74
CA SER A 83 11.40 -12.90 -6.06
C SER A 83 11.77 -11.42 -6.01
N PHE A 84 12.56 -10.95 -6.99
CA PHE A 84 12.77 -9.53 -7.21
C PHE A 84 11.53 -8.92 -7.89
N PRO A 85 11.18 -7.66 -7.60
CA PRO A 85 10.17 -6.93 -8.35
C PRO A 85 10.49 -6.88 -9.85
N GLU A 86 9.46 -7.05 -10.68
CA GLU A 86 9.55 -6.85 -12.13
C GLU A 86 9.47 -5.38 -12.50
N ILE A 87 8.75 -4.59 -11.71
CA ILE A 87 8.60 -3.14 -11.91
C ILE A 87 8.81 -2.44 -10.57
N TYR A 88 9.56 -1.34 -10.60
CA TYR A 88 9.71 -0.42 -9.49
C TYR A 88 9.03 0.90 -9.79
N ILE A 89 8.33 1.43 -8.79
CA ILE A 89 7.81 2.80 -8.76
C ILE A 89 8.47 3.51 -7.58
N PHE A 90 9.10 4.64 -7.84
CA PHE A 90 9.69 5.49 -6.82
C PHE A 90 8.87 6.77 -6.69
N VAL A 91 8.26 6.94 -5.52
CA VAL A 91 7.43 8.10 -5.20
C VAL A 91 8.26 9.08 -4.37
N HIS A 92 8.45 10.29 -4.88
CA HIS A 92 9.21 11.34 -4.22
C HIS A 92 8.27 12.40 -3.63
N GLN A 93 8.37 12.62 -2.32
CA GLN A 93 7.50 13.50 -1.57
C GLN A 93 8.23 14.13 -0.39
N ASN A 94 8.21 15.46 -0.27
CA ASN A 94 8.74 16.20 0.89
C ASN A 94 10.17 15.76 1.26
N GLY A 95 11.04 15.57 0.27
CA GLY A 95 12.42 15.12 0.46
C GLY A 95 12.58 13.63 0.84
N LYS A 96 11.50 12.84 0.83
CA LYS A 96 11.50 11.40 1.07
C LYS A 96 11.23 10.63 -0.22
N ARG A 97 11.83 9.45 -0.31
CA ARG A 97 11.58 8.46 -1.37
C ARG A 97 10.91 7.23 -0.78
N TYR A 98 9.86 6.78 -1.46
CA TYR A 98 9.15 5.54 -1.17
C TYR A 98 9.33 4.61 -2.36
N ASP A 99 9.77 3.39 -2.10
CA ASP A 99 10.02 2.40 -3.14
C ASP A 99 8.87 1.40 -3.17
N ILE A 100 8.29 1.20 -4.36
CA ILE A 100 7.17 0.30 -4.56
C ILE A 100 7.57 -0.74 -5.60
N GLY A 101 7.72 -2.00 -5.18
CA GLY A 101 8.05 -3.09 -6.09
C GLY A 101 6.79 -3.88 -6.47
N PHE A 102 6.56 -4.15 -7.75
CA PHE A 102 5.48 -4.99 -8.25
C PHE A 102 6.01 -6.38 -8.65
N TYR A 103 5.26 -7.41 -8.30
CA TYR A 103 5.59 -8.81 -8.53
C TYR A 103 4.43 -9.50 -9.25
N LEU A 104 4.73 -10.29 -10.28
CA LEU A 104 3.77 -11.19 -10.91
C LEU A 104 4.07 -12.62 -10.43
N VAL A 105 3.13 -13.23 -9.70
CA VAL A 105 3.27 -14.61 -9.19
C VAL A 105 1.99 -15.36 -9.55
N ASP A 106 2.11 -16.44 -10.32
CA ASP A 106 0.99 -17.30 -10.73
C ASP A 106 -0.22 -16.49 -11.25
N LYS A 107 0.03 -15.51 -12.13
CA LYS A 107 -0.96 -14.59 -12.72
C LYS A 107 -1.64 -13.62 -11.73
N ASN A 108 -1.18 -13.57 -10.49
CA ASN A 108 -1.62 -12.58 -9.52
C ASN A 108 -0.55 -11.48 -9.38
N VAL A 109 -1.02 -10.25 -9.23
CA VAL A 109 -0.16 -9.10 -9.00
C VAL A 109 -0.07 -8.78 -7.51
N TYR A 110 1.15 -8.57 -7.06
CA TYR A 110 1.47 -8.15 -5.71
C TYR A 110 2.33 -6.91 -5.75
N CYS A 111 2.33 -6.13 -4.67
CA CYS A 111 3.31 -5.08 -4.50
C CYS A 111 3.87 -5.02 -3.08
N SER A 112 5.09 -4.53 -2.96
CA SER A 112 5.72 -4.12 -1.71
C SER A 112 5.77 -2.59 -1.69
N ILE A 113 5.52 -1.98 -0.52
CA ILE A 113 5.83 -0.58 -0.26
C ILE A 113 6.90 -0.58 0.82
N THR A 114 8.08 -0.09 0.46
CA THR A 114 9.28 0.01 1.29
C THR A 114 9.49 1.46 1.68
N TYR A 115 9.59 1.70 2.99
CA TYR A 115 10.08 2.97 3.52
C TYR A 115 11.09 2.70 4.63
N LYS A 116 12.33 3.18 4.42
CA LYS A 116 13.47 2.84 5.28
C LYS A 116 13.61 1.32 5.40
N THR A 117 13.38 0.75 6.58
CA THR A 117 13.49 -0.69 6.89
C THR A 117 12.14 -1.40 6.95
N VAL A 118 11.02 -0.70 6.72
CA VAL A 118 9.68 -1.27 6.86
C VAL A 118 9.10 -1.58 5.50
N ASN A 119 8.84 -2.88 5.25
CA ASN A 119 8.15 -3.36 4.06
C ASN A 119 6.71 -3.75 4.39
N ARG A 120 5.78 -3.33 3.54
CA ARG A 120 4.38 -3.77 3.60
C ARG A 120 3.96 -4.33 2.26
N TYR A 121 3.29 -5.47 2.27
CA TYR A 121 2.92 -6.21 1.08
C TYR A 121 1.42 -6.13 0.83
N TYR A 122 1.03 -6.03 -0.44
CA TYR A 122 -0.37 -5.96 -0.84
C TYR A 122 -0.62 -6.85 -2.05
N LYS A 123 -1.82 -7.45 -2.11
CA LYS A 123 -2.39 -7.99 -3.35
C LYS A 123 -3.02 -6.84 -4.10
N VAL A 124 -2.69 -6.71 -5.38
CA VAL A 124 -3.10 -5.62 -6.25
C VAL A 124 -4.02 -6.17 -7.34
N PRO A 125 -5.03 -5.40 -7.79
CA PRO A 125 -5.80 -5.77 -8.98
C PRO A 125 -4.91 -5.92 -10.22
N ASN A 126 -5.15 -6.93 -11.05
CA ASN A 126 -4.28 -7.23 -12.21
C ASN A 126 -4.27 -6.10 -13.25
N ASP A 127 -5.41 -5.42 -13.42
CA ASP A 127 -5.55 -4.28 -14.33
C ASP A 127 -4.63 -3.10 -13.97
N VAL A 128 -4.27 -2.93 -12.68
CA VAL A 128 -3.29 -1.92 -12.28
C VAL A 128 -1.91 -2.21 -12.88
N TYR A 129 -1.50 -3.47 -12.93
CA TYR A 129 -0.22 -3.88 -13.51
C TYR A 129 -0.19 -3.65 -15.02
N GLU A 130 -1.29 -3.98 -15.70
CA GLU A 130 -1.47 -3.73 -17.13
C GLU A 130 -1.36 -2.24 -17.46
N GLU A 131 -1.97 -1.36 -16.63
CA GLU A 131 -1.81 0.08 -16.81
C GLU A 131 -0.37 0.56 -16.60
N ILE A 132 0.36 0.03 -15.61
CA ILE A 132 1.76 0.39 -15.37
C ILE A 132 2.64 -0.05 -16.55
N ILE A 133 2.40 -1.24 -17.12
CA ILE A 133 3.19 -1.76 -18.24
C ILE A 133 3.10 -0.87 -19.48
N LYS A 134 1.95 -0.22 -19.74
CA LYS A 134 1.77 0.65 -20.91
C LYS A 134 2.72 1.85 -20.97
N HIS A 135 3.44 2.14 -19.90
CA HIS A 135 4.46 3.19 -19.86
C HIS A 135 5.81 2.76 -20.43
N PHE A 136 6.02 1.47 -20.75
CA PHE A 136 7.27 0.91 -21.29
C PHE A 136 7.07 0.32 -22.68
#